data_AF-A0A9W6DBB4-F1
#
_entry.id   AF-A0A9W6DBB4-F1
#
_cell.length_a   1.000
_cell.length_b   1.000
_cell.length_c   1.000
_cell.angle_alpha   90.00
_cell.angle_beta   90.00
_cell.angle_gamma   90.00
#
_symmetry.space_group_name_H-M   'P 1'
#
loop_
_entity.id
_entity.type
_entity.pdbx_description
1 polymer ?
#
loop_
_entity_poly.entity_id
_entity_poly.type
_entity_poly.pdbx_seq_one_letter_code
_entity_poly.pdbx_strand_id
1 'polypeptide(L)'
;MLFYMNEFLTAVSFALDFIEMDLAGVTSNHGKRTAYISLKIAKELGLSFKELHDIVALGILHDIGAVERGLVRKINTESEYSLKNAEDTVAHCSIGENSISMYPFLTDVTNIIKYHHERYDGTGYFNIKGEDIPKMSQIISLADEIELNFDLRTNDFRIRKEIHDFIKGKANTHYSTKLVEAFIKVSSHTSFWIDLKDNFIAAALQKAQPKYSVEISFEQIRSITQVLSRIIDSKSQYTQRHSKELSEKVDVMAQFYDYSDEERFKLIIAADLHDLGKLAVPNDILDSTSSLSEEEFSVIKEHTYYTRVALEQITGFEDIAEWSANHHEKLNGLGYPFGKSHKQLDFNSRLMGCLDIYQALTEERPYRQLLGHKEAMDILNDMCKNGFIDSNICKDIDIVFSSR
;
A
#
# COMPACT_ATOMS: atom_id res chain seq x y z
N MET A 1 11.24 -16.67 10.02
CA MET A 1 12.18 -15.78 9.32
C MET A 1 12.34 -14.49 10.12
N LEU A 2 13.49 -13.82 10.04
CA LEU A 2 13.65 -12.49 10.62
C LEU A 2 13.01 -11.45 9.67
N PHE A 3 11.91 -10.84 10.11
CA PHE A 3 11.15 -9.89 9.31
C PHE A 3 11.40 -8.45 9.78
N TYR A 4 11.72 -7.55 8.86
CA TYR A 4 12.01 -6.15 9.13
C TYR A 4 10.79 -5.28 8.84
N MET A 5 10.11 -4.84 9.89
CA MET A 5 8.89 -4.05 9.78
C MET A 5 9.08 -2.74 9.01
N ASN A 6 10.26 -2.15 9.13
CA ASN A 6 10.64 -0.92 8.44
C ASN A 6 10.72 -1.08 6.92
N GLU A 7 11.14 -2.26 6.45
CA GLU A 7 11.23 -2.56 5.02
C GLU A 7 9.82 -2.71 4.45
N PHE A 8 8.94 -3.40 5.18
CA PHE A 8 7.52 -3.49 4.85
C PHE A 8 6.86 -2.11 4.76
N LEU A 9 7.07 -1.22 5.74
CA LEU A 9 6.56 0.15 5.69
C LEU A 9 7.09 0.95 4.49
N THR A 10 8.34 0.69 4.07
CA THR A 10 8.92 1.36 2.91
C THR A 10 8.21 0.92 1.63
N ALA A 11 7.93 -0.38 1.49
CA ALA A 11 7.14 -0.93 0.38
C ALA A 11 5.71 -0.37 0.36
N VAL A 12 5.05 -0.27 1.53
CA VAL A 12 3.73 0.34 1.66
C VAL A 12 3.75 1.81 1.26
N SER A 13 4.71 2.58 1.76
CA SER A 13 4.83 3.99 1.40
C SER A 13 5.08 4.20 -0.10
N PHE A 14 5.89 3.35 -0.73
CA PHE A 14 6.09 3.39 -2.18
C PHE A 14 4.79 3.13 -2.95
N ALA A 15 3.99 2.16 -2.51
CA ALA A 15 2.69 1.88 -3.11
C ALA A 15 1.68 3.04 -2.92
N LEU A 16 1.65 3.64 -1.73
CA LEU A 16 0.76 4.77 -1.41
C LEU A 16 1.12 6.04 -2.18
N ASP A 17 2.41 6.32 -2.42
CA ASP A 17 2.85 7.50 -3.18
C ASP A 17 2.15 7.59 -4.54
N PHE A 18 1.97 6.46 -5.23
CA PHE A 18 1.29 6.42 -6.53
C PHE A 18 -0.17 6.86 -6.46
N ILE A 19 -0.87 6.43 -5.41
CA ILE A 19 -2.29 6.73 -5.23
C ILE A 19 -2.48 8.17 -4.77
N GLU A 20 -1.64 8.61 -3.85
CA GLU A 20 -1.65 9.98 -3.31
C GLU A 20 -1.45 11.00 -4.44
N MET A 21 -0.53 10.72 -5.36
CA MET A 21 -0.31 11.53 -6.57
C MET A 21 -1.53 11.53 -7.52
N ASP A 22 -2.19 10.38 -7.72
CA ASP A 22 -3.37 10.25 -8.61
C ASP A 22 -4.67 10.82 -8.01
N LEU A 23 -4.90 10.67 -6.71
CA LEU A 23 -6.15 11.03 -6.05
C LEU A 23 -6.16 12.44 -5.47
N ALA A 24 -5.10 12.81 -4.75
CA ALA A 24 -5.10 14.01 -3.94
C ALA A 24 -4.28 15.15 -4.57
N GLY A 25 -3.57 14.87 -5.67
CA GLY A 25 -2.63 15.81 -6.29
C GLY A 25 -1.54 16.26 -5.33
N VAL A 26 -1.29 15.49 -4.27
CA VAL A 26 -0.24 15.77 -3.29
C VAL A 26 1.12 15.40 -3.88
N THR A 27 2.16 15.96 -3.28
CA THR A 27 3.53 15.75 -3.75
C THR A 27 4.03 14.36 -3.38
N SER A 28 4.87 13.75 -4.23
CA SER A 28 5.50 12.45 -3.96
C SER A 28 6.17 12.42 -2.57
N ASN A 29 6.17 11.27 -1.90
CA ASN A 29 6.76 11.08 -0.56
C ASN A 29 6.06 11.82 0.61
N HIS A 30 4.78 12.20 0.47
CA HIS A 30 3.99 12.83 1.54
C HIS A 30 4.06 12.02 2.84
N GLY A 31 3.63 10.75 2.81
CA GLY A 31 3.69 9.87 3.99
C GLY A 31 5.09 9.74 4.60
N LYS A 32 6.16 9.77 3.79
CA LYS A 32 7.55 9.71 4.31
C LYS A 32 7.95 11.00 5.00
N ARG A 33 7.57 12.17 4.48
CA ARG A 33 7.85 13.46 5.11
C ARG A 33 7.03 13.62 6.40
N THR A 34 5.75 13.28 6.37
CA THR A 34 4.90 13.24 7.58
C THR A 34 5.50 12.34 8.66
N ALA A 35 5.93 11.12 8.31
CA ALA A 35 6.60 10.22 9.25
C ALA A 35 7.94 10.76 9.75
N TYR A 36 8.77 11.36 8.90
CA TYR A 36 10.06 11.92 9.30
C TYR A 36 9.91 13.10 10.26
N ILE A 37 9.03 14.06 9.94
CA ILE A 37 8.73 15.21 10.81
C ILE A 37 8.21 14.70 12.16
N SER A 38 7.23 13.78 12.13
CA SER A 38 6.65 13.18 13.33
C SER A 38 7.70 12.51 14.20
N LEU A 39 8.59 11.71 13.60
CA LEU A 39 9.68 11.04 14.29
C LEU A 39 10.65 12.02 14.96
N LYS A 40 11.00 13.13 14.30
CA LYS A 40 11.92 14.13 14.88
C LYS A 40 11.30 14.83 16.08
N ILE A 41 10.05 15.25 15.96
CA ILE A 41 9.29 15.86 17.04
C ILE A 41 9.14 14.87 18.21
N ALA A 42 8.76 13.63 17.93
CA ALA A 42 8.60 12.59 18.93
C ALA A 42 9.88 12.32 19.74
N LYS A 43 11.04 12.30 19.05
CA LYS A 43 12.35 12.18 19.71
C LYS A 43 12.64 13.35 20.64
N GLU A 44 12.38 14.57 20.19
CA GLU A 44 12.54 15.77 21.01
C GLU A 44 11.60 15.77 22.23
N LEU A 45 10.39 15.25 22.06
CA LEU A 45 9.40 15.09 23.14
C LEU A 45 9.66 13.89 24.06
N GLY A 46 10.76 13.15 23.85
CA GLY A 46 11.20 12.05 24.71
C GLY A 46 10.35 10.79 24.62
N LEU A 47 9.72 10.50 23.48
CA LEU A 47 8.99 9.24 23.28
C LEU A 47 9.94 8.03 23.36
N SER A 48 9.43 6.93 23.91
CA SER A 48 10.16 5.67 24.06
C SER A 48 10.47 5.03 22.71
N PHE A 49 11.42 4.08 22.69
CA PHE A 49 11.79 3.36 21.46
C PHE A 49 10.59 2.75 20.73
N LYS A 50 9.65 2.15 21.46
CA LYS A 50 8.45 1.53 20.90
C LYS A 50 7.51 2.57 20.30
N GLU A 51 7.29 3.67 21.01
CA GLU A 51 6.49 4.80 20.51
C GLU A 51 7.12 5.45 19.27
N LEU A 52 8.45 5.56 19.21
CA LEU A 52 9.17 6.07 18.04
C LEU A 52 9.08 5.14 16.83
N HIS A 53 8.95 3.83 17.04
CA HIS A 53 8.72 2.87 15.97
C HIS A 53 7.29 3.05 15.43
N ASP A 54 6.30 3.06 16.34
CA ASP A 54 4.89 3.13 15.95
C ASP A 54 4.53 4.46 15.28
N ILE A 55 5.10 5.59 15.71
CA ILE A 55 4.80 6.88 15.09
C ILE A 55 5.31 6.99 13.64
N VAL A 56 6.33 6.22 13.26
CA VAL A 56 6.77 6.15 11.86
C VAL A 56 5.72 5.42 11.01
N ALA A 57 5.25 4.26 11.49
CA ALA A 57 4.18 3.51 10.84
C ALA A 57 2.90 4.34 10.72
N LEU A 58 2.48 4.96 11.81
CA LEU A 58 1.29 5.83 11.85
C LEU A 58 1.44 7.04 10.93
N GLY A 59 2.62 7.66 10.86
CA GLY A 59 2.88 8.76 9.92
C GLY A 59 2.81 8.34 8.45
N ILE A 60 3.23 7.13 8.10
CA ILE A 60 3.10 6.58 6.73
C ILE A 60 1.63 6.23 6.43
N LEU A 61 0.91 5.70 7.41
CA LEU A 61 -0.43 5.13 7.23
C LEU A 61 -1.57 6.09 7.58
N HIS A 62 -1.30 7.33 8.01
CA HIS A 62 -2.33 8.21 8.56
C HIS A 62 -3.50 8.47 7.59
N ASP A 63 -3.19 8.64 6.31
CA ASP A 63 -4.16 8.91 5.25
C ASP A 63 -4.65 7.66 4.52
N ILE A 64 -4.35 6.46 5.01
CA ILE A 64 -4.83 5.21 4.39
C ILE A 64 -6.35 5.18 4.26
N GLY A 65 -7.07 5.75 5.23
CA GLY A 65 -8.52 5.85 5.16
C GLY A 65 -9.02 6.83 4.09
N ALA A 66 -8.25 7.87 3.78
CA ALA A 66 -8.58 8.84 2.74
C ALA A 66 -8.35 8.21 1.36
N VAL A 67 -7.26 7.45 1.22
CA VAL A 67 -6.96 6.63 0.05
C VAL A 67 -8.09 5.63 -0.22
N GLU A 68 -8.43 4.78 0.75
CA GLU A 68 -9.50 3.77 0.58
C GLU A 68 -10.84 4.42 0.20
N ARG A 69 -11.24 5.49 0.91
CA ARG A 69 -12.48 6.21 0.61
C ARG A 69 -12.47 6.83 -0.78
N GLY A 70 -11.35 7.42 -1.18
CA GLY A 70 -11.19 8.03 -2.50
C GLY A 70 -11.35 7.02 -3.62
N LEU A 71 -10.73 5.84 -3.48
CA LEU A 71 -10.84 4.76 -4.45
C LEU A 71 -12.28 4.22 -4.55
N VAL A 72 -12.93 3.92 -3.41
CA VAL A 72 -14.33 3.46 -3.38
C VAL A 72 -15.29 4.48 -4.00
N ARG A 73 -14.99 5.77 -3.94
CA ARG A 73 -15.83 6.81 -4.56
C ARG A 73 -15.60 7.00 -6.04
N LYS A 74 -14.35 6.96 -6.53
CA LYS A 74 -14.08 6.98 -7.98
C LYS A 74 -14.89 5.89 -8.68
N ILE A 75 -14.93 4.71 -8.08
CA ILE A 75 -15.75 3.57 -8.51
C ILE A 75 -17.26 3.90 -8.58
N ASN A 76 -17.78 4.67 -7.62
CA ASN A 76 -19.23 4.86 -7.45
C ASN A 76 -19.82 6.12 -8.12
N THR A 77 -19.01 7.13 -8.52
CA THR A 77 -19.57 8.47 -8.85
C THR A 77 -19.16 9.15 -10.18
N GLU A 78 -18.41 8.54 -11.11
CA GLU A 78 -18.13 9.04 -12.49
C GLU A 78 -17.82 10.56 -12.67
N SER A 79 -17.44 11.32 -11.63
CA SER A 79 -17.28 12.77 -11.71
C SER A 79 -16.12 13.31 -10.86
N GLU A 80 -15.47 14.35 -11.39
CA GLU A 80 -14.26 14.98 -10.89
C GLU A 80 -14.35 15.42 -9.42
N TYR A 81 -13.24 15.17 -8.72
CA TYR A 81 -13.04 15.33 -7.30
C TYR A 81 -12.90 16.79 -6.84
N SER A 82 -13.45 17.09 -5.65
CA SER A 82 -12.87 18.09 -4.76
C SER A 82 -12.95 17.60 -3.30
N LEU A 83 -11.81 17.64 -2.61
CA LEU A 83 -11.54 17.16 -1.25
C LEU A 83 -12.24 17.99 -0.13
N LYS A 84 -13.35 18.68 -0.44
CA LYS A 84 -13.90 19.79 0.38
C LYS A 84 -15.17 19.49 1.18
N ASN A 85 -15.66 18.25 1.20
CA ASN A 85 -16.84 17.90 1.99
C ASN A 85 -16.45 17.47 3.41
N ALA A 86 -16.93 18.20 4.43
CA ALA A 86 -16.60 17.98 5.83
C ALA A 86 -17.04 16.59 6.38
N GLU A 87 -18.10 16.00 5.82
CA GLU A 87 -18.52 14.62 6.16
C GLU A 87 -17.54 13.55 5.66
N ASP A 88 -16.77 13.86 4.62
CA ASP A 88 -15.78 12.94 4.05
C ASP A 88 -14.49 12.90 4.85
N THR A 89 -14.15 14.02 5.50
CA THR A 89 -12.93 14.20 6.30
C THR A 89 -13.04 13.57 7.70
N VAL A 90 -14.24 13.38 8.24
CA VAL A 90 -14.41 12.65 9.52
C VAL A 90 -14.40 11.14 9.31
N ALA A 91 -15.01 10.68 8.21
CA ALA A 91 -15.15 9.26 7.93
C ALA A 91 -13.80 8.59 7.64
N HIS A 92 -12.87 9.26 6.94
CA HIS A 92 -11.56 8.68 6.62
C HIS A 92 -10.73 8.39 7.86
N CYS A 93 -10.87 9.20 8.91
CA CYS A 93 -10.19 8.93 10.19
C CYS A 93 -10.63 7.58 10.79
N SER A 94 -11.93 7.29 10.74
CA SER A 94 -12.47 6.02 11.26
C SER A 94 -12.17 4.84 10.35
N ILE A 95 -12.16 5.04 9.03
CA ILE A 95 -11.74 4.01 8.06
C ILE A 95 -10.26 3.69 8.30
N GLY A 96 -9.39 4.70 8.35
CA GLY A 96 -7.95 4.53 8.55
C GLY A 96 -7.61 3.80 9.84
N GLU A 97 -8.27 4.16 10.95
CA GLU A 97 -8.12 3.45 12.24
C GLU A 97 -8.47 1.95 12.12
N ASN A 98 -9.55 1.61 11.40
CA ASN A 98 -9.92 0.21 11.17
C ASN A 98 -8.95 -0.50 10.21
N SER A 99 -8.41 0.20 9.21
CA SER A 99 -7.49 -0.35 8.22
C SER A 99 -6.16 -0.75 8.83
N ILE A 100 -5.65 0.03 9.79
CA ILE A 100 -4.39 -0.28 10.48
C ILE A 100 -4.54 -1.29 11.62
N SER A 101 -5.75 -1.74 11.96
CA SER A 101 -6.00 -2.61 13.13
C SER A 101 -5.24 -3.95 13.12
N MET A 102 -4.88 -4.47 11.94
CA MET A 102 -4.09 -5.70 11.79
C MET A 102 -2.58 -5.46 11.80
N TYR A 103 -2.15 -4.20 11.77
CA TYR A 103 -0.74 -3.85 11.84
C TYR A 103 -0.21 -4.04 13.27
N PRO A 104 0.92 -4.73 13.46
CA PRO A 104 1.39 -5.13 14.79
C PRO A 104 2.20 -4.02 15.47
N PHE A 105 1.51 -2.99 15.96
CA PHE A 105 2.12 -1.91 16.73
C PHE A 105 2.73 -2.42 18.06
N LEU A 106 3.77 -1.74 18.54
CA LEU A 106 4.50 -2.10 19.76
C LEU A 106 3.90 -1.50 21.03
N THR A 107 2.99 -0.54 20.87
CA THR A 107 2.28 0.19 21.92
C THR A 107 0.77 0.20 21.64
N ASP A 108 -0.02 0.67 22.61
CA ASP A 108 -1.44 0.92 22.39
C ASP A 108 -1.60 2.18 21.53
N VAL A 109 -2.04 1.97 20.29
CA VAL A 109 -2.23 3.05 19.31
C VAL A 109 -3.69 3.43 19.11
N THR A 110 -4.57 2.99 20.00
CA THR A 110 -6.02 3.16 19.87
C THR A 110 -6.40 4.64 19.69
N ASN A 111 -7.19 4.90 18.66
CA ASN A 111 -7.69 6.20 18.23
C ASN A 111 -6.61 7.22 17.77
N ILE A 112 -5.36 6.79 17.55
CA ILE A 112 -4.33 7.74 17.13
C ILE A 112 -4.64 8.27 15.72
N ILE A 113 -4.95 7.39 14.77
CA ILE A 113 -5.37 7.80 13.42
C ILE A 113 -6.78 8.37 13.47
N LYS A 114 -7.67 7.88 14.33
CA LYS A 114 -8.99 8.47 14.45
C LYS A 114 -8.95 9.96 14.82
N TYR A 115 -8.01 10.39 15.66
CA TYR A 115 -7.96 11.75 16.21
C TYR A 115 -6.86 12.66 15.60
N HIS A 116 -6.22 12.26 14.50
CA HIS A 116 -5.12 13.07 13.90
C HIS A 116 -5.56 14.41 13.27
N HIS A 117 -6.86 14.67 13.11
CA HIS A 117 -7.40 15.98 12.72
C HIS A 117 -8.07 16.73 13.89
N GLU A 118 -7.82 16.31 15.13
CA GLU A 118 -8.24 17.08 16.29
C GLU A 118 -7.42 18.36 16.45
N ARG A 119 -8.04 19.35 17.09
CA ARG A 119 -7.40 20.63 17.42
C ARG A 119 -7.35 20.79 18.93
N TYR A 120 -6.25 21.32 19.43
CA TYR A 120 -6.00 21.47 20.86
C TYR A 120 -7.10 22.23 21.62
N ASP A 121 -7.81 23.16 20.96
CA ASP A 121 -8.94 23.92 21.52
C ASP A 121 -10.29 23.18 21.50
N GLY A 122 -10.35 21.99 20.89
CA GLY A 122 -11.56 21.18 20.76
C GLY A 122 -12.42 21.49 19.55
N THR A 123 -11.94 22.31 18.60
CA THR A 123 -12.67 22.62 17.34
C THR A 123 -12.40 21.63 16.20
N GLY A 124 -11.74 20.49 16.50
CA GLY A 124 -11.49 19.43 15.55
C GLY A 124 -12.69 18.49 15.35
N TYR A 125 -12.47 17.38 14.65
CA TYR A 125 -13.54 16.55 14.08
C TYR A 125 -14.42 15.81 15.09
N PHE A 126 -13.86 15.36 16.22
CA PHE A 126 -14.59 14.62 17.24
C PHE A 126 -14.71 15.39 18.56
N ASN A 127 -14.32 16.68 18.56
CA ASN A 127 -14.39 17.60 19.69
C ASN A 127 -13.60 17.15 20.93
N ILE A 128 -12.56 16.34 20.74
CA ILE A 128 -11.57 16.04 21.78
C ILE A 128 -10.60 17.23 21.88
N LYS A 129 -10.13 17.57 23.08
CA LYS A 129 -9.35 18.79 23.33
C LYS A 129 -8.17 18.56 24.25
N GLY A 130 -7.19 19.45 24.16
CA GLY A 130 -6.06 19.50 25.08
C GLY A 130 -5.29 18.18 25.15
N GLU A 131 -5.00 17.75 26.37
CA GLU A 131 -4.27 16.51 26.66
C GLU A 131 -5.11 15.23 26.50
N ASP A 132 -6.42 15.36 26.27
CA ASP A 132 -7.27 14.19 25.95
C ASP A 132 -7.02 13.70 24.51
N ILE A 133 -6.42 14.54 23.66
CA ILE A 133 -5.99 14.15 22.31
C ILE A 133 -4.71 13.32 22.42
N PRO A 134 -4.65 12.09 21.87
CA PRO A 134 -3.44 11.28 21.92
C PRO A 134 -2.23 12.05 21.40
N LYS A 135 -1.12 11.97 22.13
CA LYS A 135 0.08 12.76 21.84
C LYS A 135 0.60 12.53 20.42
N MET A 136 0.56 11.29 19.93
CA MET A 136 0.96 10.96 18.56
C MET A 136 0.00 11.54 17.52
N SER A 137 -1.30 11.62 17.79
CA SER A 137 -2.27 12.29 16.90
C SER A 137 -1.91 13.76 16.72
N GLN A 138 -1.57 14.47 17.81
CA GLN A 138 -1.16 15.87 17.73
C GLN A 138 0.13 16.03 16.90
N ILE A 139 1.10 15.13 17.07
CA ILE A 139 2.36 15.16 16.32
C ILE A 139 2.13 14.92 14.82
N ILE A 140 1.34 13.91 14.47
CA ILE A 140 1.01 13.57 13.07
C ILE A 140 0.23 14.72 12.45
N SER A 141 -0.77 15.27 13.15
CA SER A 141 -1.55 16.44 12.72
C SER A 141 -0.68 17.63 12.34
N LEU A 142 0.35 17.93 13.16
CA LEU A 142 1.29 19.01 12.88
C LEU A 142 2.13 18.73 11.65
N ALA A 143 2.66 17.50 11.55
CA ALA A 143 3.49 17.09 10.42
C ALA A 143 2.72 17.14 9.08
N ASP A 144 1.52 16.57 9.07
CA ASP A 144 0.61 16.55 7.93
C ASP A 144 0.20 17.97 7.50
N GLU A 145 -0.17 18.83 8.46
CA GLU A 145 -0.57 20.20 8.12
C GLU A 145 0.57 21.01 7.48
N ILE A 146 1.84 20.75 7.83
CA ILE A 146 2.97 21.37 7.16
C ILE A 146 3.08 20.88 5.71
N GLU A 147 2.97 19.57 5.46
CA GLU A 147 3.03 18.98 4.12
C GLU A 147 1.92 19.51 3.21
N LEU A 148 0.70 19.60 3.72
CA LEU A 148 -0.46 20.05 2.94
C LEU A 148 -0.41 21.54 2.58
N ASN A 149 0.29 22.36 3.38
CA ASN A 149 0.29 23.82 3.20
C ASN A 149 1.59 24.38 2.60
N PHE A 150 2.68 23.61 2.58
CA PHE A 150 4.00 24.09 2.15
C PHE A 150 4.74 23.08 1.28
N ASP A 151 5.36 23.56 0.19
CA ASP A 151 6.24 22.72 -0.62
C ASP A 151 7.59 22.50 0.07
N LEU A 152 7.74 21.36 0.74
CA LEU A 152 8.97 21.00 1.44
C LEU A 152 10.11 20.58 0.50
N ARG A 153 9.87 20.41 -0.80
CA ARG A 153 10.93 20.02 -1.77
C ARG A 153 11.84 21.21 -2.10
N THR A 154 11.28 22.42 -2.09
CA THR A 154 11.95 23.67 -2.43
C THR A 154 12.12 24.60 -1.22
N ASN A 155 12.17 24.04 0.00
CA ASN A 155 12.16 24.74 1.30
C ASN A 155 13.29 25.78 1.54
N ASP A 156 13.29 26.91 0.84
CA ASP A 156 14.27 27.98 1.05
C ASP A 156 14.13 28.66 2.43
N PHE A 157 15.04 29.60 2.75
CA PHE A 157 15.01 30.33 4.02
C PHE A 157 13.66 31.02 4.29
N ARG A 158 13.00 31.56 3.25
CA ARG A 158 11.73 32.26 3.38
C ARG A 158 10.63 31.27 3.76
N ILE A 159 10.51 30.14 3.04
CA ILE A 159 9.51 29.11 3.33
C ILE A 159 9.69 28.58 4.76
N ARG A 160 10.93 28.31 5.19
CA ARG A 160 11.21 27.85 6.57
C ARG A 160 10.72 28.84 7.62
N LYS A 161 10.92 30.14 7.38
CA LYS A 161 10.44 31.19 8.27
C LYS A 161 8.91 31.25 8.28
N GLU A 162 8.28 31.18 7.11
CA GLU A 162 6.81 31.14 6.98
C GLU A 162 6.21 29.96 7.74
N ILE A 163 6.80 28.76 7.62
CA ILE A 163 6.37 27.58 8.38
C ILE A 163 6.52 27.81 9.89
N HIS A 164 7.64 28.37 10.35
CA HIS A 164 7.82 28.68 11.77
C HIS A 164 6.78 29.68 12.29
N ASP A 165 6.50 30.74 11.54
CA ASP A 165 5.53 31.76 11.94
C ASP A 165 4.10 31.18 11.92
N PHE A 166 3.78 30.35 10.93
CA PHE A 166 2.50 29.62 10.83
C PHE A 166 2.26 28.71 12.02
N ILE A 167 3.21 27.83 12.36
CA ILE A 167 3.06 26.88 13.47
C ILE A 167 3.04 27.61 14.83
N LYS A 168 3.84 28.67 15.01
CA LYS A 168 3.77 29.51 16.22
C LYS A 168 2.41 30.18 16.39
N GLY A 169 1.82 30.65 15.29
CA GLY A 169 0.48 31.25 15.30
C GLY A 169 -0.65 30.29 15.72
N LYS A 170 -0.38 28.98 15.70
CA LYS A 170 -1.32 27.91 16.05
C LYS A 170 -1.16 27.35 17.46
N ALA A 171 -0.22 27.90 18.25
CA ALA A 171 -0.04 27.51 19.64
C ALA A 171 -1.32 27.75 20.47
N ASN A 172 -1.68 26.75 21.29
CA ASN A 172 -2.88 26.70 22.14
C ASN A 172 -4.22 26.76 21.40
N THR A 173 -4.24 26.70 20.07
CA THR A 173 -5.47 26.53 19.28
C THR A 173 -5.47 25.18 18.58
N HIS A 174 -4.52 24.93 17.68
CA HIS A 174 -4.41 23.66 16.98
C HIS A 174 -3.47 22.72 17.72
N TYR A 175 -2.41 23.25 18.33
CA TYR A 175 -1.33 22.47 18.93
C TYR A 175 -1.00 22.92 20.35
N SER A 176 -0.60 21.99 21.21
CA SER A 176 -0.05 22.34 22.53
C SER A 176 1.21 23.20 22.39
N THR A 177 1.44 24.11 23.34
CA THR A 177 2.67 24.94 23.34
C THR A 177 3.93 24.08 23.32
N LYS A 178 3.93 22.98 24.07
CA LYS A 178 5.06 22.03 24.14
C LYS A 178 5.36 21.38 22.78
N LEU A 179 4.32 21.04 22.01
CA LEU A 179 4.49 20.48 20.67
C LEU A 179 5.08 21.51 19.69
N VAL A 180 4.57 22.75 19.73
CA VAL A 180 5.10 23.86 18.93
C VAL A 180 6.57 24.11 19.25
N GLU A 181 6.93 24.18 20.53
CA GLU A 181 8.33 24.37 20.96
C GLU A 181 9.25 23.23 20.48
N ALA A 182 8.79 21.99 20.57
CA ALA A 182 9.53 20.83 20.07
C ALA A 182 9.76 20.91 18.56
N PHE A 183 8.72 21.25 17.79
CA PHE A 183 8.86 21.47 16.34
C PHE A 183 9.88 22.56 16.04
N ILE A 184 9.74 23.75 16.63
CA ILE A 184 10.64 24.89 16.39
C ILE A 184 12.09 24.54 16.74
N LYS A 185 12.30 23.73 17.79
CA LYS A 185 13.63 23.26 18.17
C LYS A 185 14.22 22.33 17.11
N VAL A 186 13.50 21.28 16.71
CA VAL A 186 14.03 20.31 15.72
C VAL A 186 14.23 20.94 14.34
N SER A 187 13.33 21.84 13.94
CA SER A 187 13.39 22.54 12.66
C SER A 187 14.39 23.70 12.64
N SER A 188 15.00 24.06 13.77
CA SER A 188 16.10 25.04 13.79
C SER A 188 17.37 24.53 13.09
N HIS A 189 17.52 23.20 12.96
CA HIS A 189 18.68 22.58 12.34
C HIS A 189 18.54 22.54 10.82
N THR A 190 19.56 22.99 10.08
CA THR A 190 19.55 22.98 8.61
C THR A 190 19.38 21.57 8.02
N SER A 191 19.91 20.54 8.68
CA SER A 191 19.77 19.15 8.25
C SER A 191 18.33 18.66 8.22
N PHE A 192 17.46 19.15 9.12
CA PHE A 192 16.03 18.80 9.13
C PHE A 192 15.39 19.12 7.78
N TRP A 193 15.65 20.32 7.27
CA TRP A 193 15.08 20.79 6.00
C TRP A 193 15.71 20.14 4.78
N ILE A 194 17.02 19.85 4.81
CA ILE A 194 17.68 19.17 3.69
C ILE A 194 17.12 17.75 3.55
N ASP A 195 16.95 17.05 4.66
CA ASP A 195 16.43 15.69 4.70
C ASP A 195 14.98 15.59 4.16
N LEU A 196 14.19 16.67 4.22
CA LEU A 196 12.82 16.70 3.70
C LEU A 196 12.71 16.82 2.17
N LYS A 197 13.81 16.95 1.43
CA LYS A 197 13.72 17.00 -0.04
C LYS A 197 13.54 15.60 -0.62
N ASP A 198 12.89 15.49 -1.77
CA ASP A 198 12.58 14.21 -2.44
C ASP A 198 13.80 13.29 -2.58
N ASN A 199 14.95 13.86 -2.95
CA ASN A 199 16.18 13.08 -3.17
C ASN A 199 16.79 12.52 -1.86
N PHE A 200 16.37 13.01 -0.69
CA PHE A 200 16.97 12.65 0.59
C PHE A 200 16.00 11.98 1.57
N ILE A 201 14.69 12.20 1.43
CA ILE A 201 13.70 11.81 2.44
C ILE A 201 13.69 10.31 2.72
N ALA A 202 13.74 9.46 1.70
CA ALA A 202 13.75 8.02 1.88
C ALA A 202 14.96 7.56 2.71
N ALA A 203 16.16 8.02 2.35
CA ALA A 203 17.40 7.69 3.07
C ALA A 203 17.41 8.31 4.49
N ALA A 204 16.90 9.52 4.65
CA ALA A 204 16.85 10.21 5.92
C ALA A 204 15.90 9.51 6.91
N LEU A 205 14.71 9.10 6.46
CA LEU A 205 13.77 8.33 7.25
C LEU A 205 14.35 6.96 7.60
N GLN A 206 14.92 6.24 6.62
CA GLN A 206 15.54 4.94 6.85
C GLN A 206 16.67 4.99 7.91
N LYS A 207 17.48 6.05 7.88
CA LYS A 207 18.55 6.28 8.86
C LYS A 207 18.01 6.70 10.24
N ALA A 208 16.92 7.46 10.28
CA ALA A 208 16.38 8.01 11.51
C ALA A 208 15.50 7.02 12.28
N GLN A 209 14.76 6.14 11.58
CA GLN A 209 13.79 5.25 12.21
C GLN A 209 14.45 4.20 13.13
N PRO A 210 13.80 3.82 14.25
CA PRO A 210 14.25 2.71 15.06
C PRO A 210 14.28 1.42 14.23
N LYS A 211 15.39 0.68 14.26
CA LYS A 211 15.46 -0.63 13.60
C LYS A 211 14.77 -1.67 14.46
N TYR A 212 13.68 -2.23 13.96
CA TYR A 212 12.95 -3.31 14.62
C TYR A 212 12.79 -4.49 13.68
N SER A 213 13.10 -5.66 14.19
CA SER A 213 12.94 -6.94 13.50
C SER A 213 12.35 -7.95 14.46
N VAL A 214 11.48 -8.81 13.94
CA VAL A 214 10.82 -9.84 14.72
C VAL A 214 10.95 -11.18 14.01
N GLU A 215 11.18 -12.26 14.76
CA GLU A 215 11.08 -13.60 14.21
C GLU A 215 9.61 -14.01 14.14
N ILE A 216 9.11 -14.17 12.91
CA ILE A 216 7.72 -14.55 12.65
C ILE A 216 7.65 -15.55 11.49
N SER A 217 6.53 -16.27 11.43
CA SER A 217 6.19 -17.16 10.33
C SER A 217 5.58 -16.39 9.15
N PHE A 218 5.56 -16.99 7.95
CA PHE A 218 4.87 -16.40 6.81
C PHE A 218 3.34 -16.28 7.01
N GLU A 219 2.73 -17.14 7.84
CA GLU A 219 1.33 -16.97 8.25
C GLU A 219 1.10 -15.64 8.98
N GLN A 220 1.99 -15.30 9.91
CA GLN A 220 1.92 -14.02 10.62
C GLN A 220 2.26 -12.85 9.69
N ILE A 221 3.24 -13.01 8.80
CA ILE A 221 3.54 -12.01 7.76
C ILE A 221 2.31 -11.74 6.90
N ARG A 222 1.57 -12.77 6.48
CA ARG A 222 0.34 -12.60 5.71
C ARG A 222 -0.67 -11.72 6.44
N SER A 223 -0.80 -11.86 7.76
CA SER A 223 -1.69 -11.02 8.57
C SER A 223 -1.26 -9.55 8.55
N ILE A 224 0.05 -9.28 8.48
CA ILE A 224 0.60 -7.93 8.37
C ILE A 224 0.37 -7.36 6.96
N THR A 225 0.57 -8.16 5.91
CA THR A 225 0.42 -7.72 4.52
C THR A 225 -1.05 -7.46 4.13
N GLN A 226 -2.03 -7.89 4.94
CA GLN A 226 -3.45 -7.59 4.71
C GLN A 226 -3.75 -6.09 4.58
N VAL A 227 -2.96 -5.20 5.19
CA VAL A 227 -3.12 -3.75 5.00
C VAL A 227 -2.88 -3.36 3.54
N LEU A 228 -1.90 -3.97 2.86
CA LEU A 228 -1.64 -3.75 1.44
C LEU A 228 -2.74 -4.34 0.58
N SER A 229 -3.15 -5.58 0.85
CA SER A 229 -4.22 -6.24 0.10
C SER A 229 -5.52 -5.43 0.14
N ARG A 230 -5.89 -4.87 1.29
CA ARG A 230 -7.07 -3.99 1.39
C ARG A 230 -6.97 -2.73 0.53
N ILE A 231 -5.80 -2.12 0.42
CA ILE A 231 -5.57 -0.96 -0.45
C ILE A 231 -5.71 -1.36 -1.92
N ILE A 232 -5.10 -2.48 -2.33
CA ILE A 232 -5.19 -3.03 -3.69
C ILE A 232 -6.65 -3.32 -4.05
N ASP A 233 -7.36 -3.99 -3.14
CA ASP A 233 -8.77 -4.35 -3.28
C ASP A 233 -9.69 -3.13 -3.38
N SER A 234 -9.30 -2.00 -2.77
CA SER A 234 -10.07 -0.76 -2.86
C SER A 234 -9.92 -0.08 -4.22
N LYS A 235 -8.86 -0.38 -4.99
CA LYS A 235 -8.51 0.33 -6.25
C LYS A 235 -9.52 0.14 -7.36
N SER A 236 -10.14 -1.03 -7.45
CA SER A 236 -11.15 -1.37 -8.45
C SER A 236 -12.15 -2.37 -7.84
N GLN A 237 -13.42 -2.29 -8.24
CA GLN A 237 -14.42 -3.28 -7.84
C GLN A 237 -14.03 -4.72 -8.21
N TYR A 238 -13.18 -4.88 -9.24
CA TYR A 238 -12.78 -6.18 -9.74
C TYR A 238 -11.66 -6.81 -8.91
N THR A 239 -10.76 -6.01 -8.32
CA THR A 239 -9.58 -6.52 -7.62
C THR A 239 -9.94 -7.18 -6.28
N GLN A 240 -10.94 -6.67 -5.55
CA GLN A 240 -11.29 -7.19 -4.22
C GLN A 240 -11.68 -8.68 -4.21
N ARG A 241 -12.53 -9.10 -5.13
CA ARG A 241 -12.96 -10.50 -5.20
C ARG A 241 -11.86 -11.37 -5.80
N HIS A 242 -11.18 -10.83 -6.80
CA HIS A 242 -10.16 -11.51 -7.57
C HIS A 242 -8.99 -11.99 -6.70
N SER A 243 -8.33 -11.07 -5.96
CA SER A 243 -7.15 -11.41 -5.13
C SER A 243 -7.48 -12.48 -4.10
N LYS A 244 -8.64 -12.35 -3.44
CA LYS A 244 -9.07 -13.31 -2.42
C LYS A 244 -9.32 -14.70 -3.00
N GLU A 245 -10.09 -14.80 -4.09
CA GLU A 245 -10.42 -16.08 -4.71
C GLU A 245 -9.19 -16.73 -5.39
N LEU A 246 -8.26 -15.91 -5.90
CA LEU A 246 -6.95 -16.37 -6.39
C LEU A 246 -6.15 -17.01 -5.25
N SER A 247 -6.01 -16.31 -4.12
CA SER A 247 -5.29 -16.82 -2.94
C SER A 247 -5.90 -18.11 -2.39
N GLU A 248 -7.23 -18.25 -2.40
CA GLU A 248 -7.91 -19.50 -2.04
C GLU A 248 -7.57 -20.64 -3.01
N LYS A 249 -7.54 -20.38 -4.32
CA LYS A 249 -7.14 -21.40 -5.32
C LYS A 249 -5.66 -21.77 -5.21
N VAL A 250 -4.79 -20.79 -4.97
CA VAL A 250 -3.36 -21.00 -4.70
C VAL A 250 -3.16 -21.88 -3.47
N ASP A 251 -3.91 -21.64 -2.40
CA ASP A 251 -3.87 -22.48 -1.20
C ASP A 251 -4.26 -23.94 -1.51
N VAL A 252 -5.37 -24.13 -2.25
CA VAL A 252 -5.82 -25.47 -2.65
C VAL A 252 -4.78 -26.19 -3.51
N MET A 253 -4.17 -25.50 -4.49
CA MET A 253 -3.13 -26.10 -5.34
C MET A 253 -1.85 -26.38 -4.56
N ALA A 254 -1.43 -25.50 -3.64
CA ALA A 254 -0.26 -25.73 -2.80
C ALA A 254 -0.44 -26.99 -1.94
N GLN A 255 -1.65 -27.23 -1.41
CA GLN A 255 -1.98 -28.46 -0.70
C GLN A 255 -1.97 -29.69 -1.64
N PHE A 256 -2.48 -29.55 -2.86
CA PHE A 256 -2.45 -30.63 -3.86
C PHE A 256 -1.02 -31.07 -4.21
N TYR A 257 -0.08 -30.13 -4.26
CA TYR A 257 1.34 -30.41 -4.50
C TYR A 257 2.15 -30.73 -3.22
N ASP A 258 1.49 -30.90 -2.07
CA ASP A 258 2.11 -31.25 -0.78
C ASP A 258 3.18 -30.24 -0.32
N TYR A 259 2.90 -28.94 -0.48
CA TYR A 259 3.81 -27.87 -0.08
C TYR A 259 3.89 -27.75 1.44
N SER A 260 5.09 -27.44 1.93
CA SER A 260 5.27 -27.01 3.33
C SER A 260 4.49 -25.72 3.63
N ASP A 261 4.12 -25.51 4.90
CA ASP A 261 3.42 -24.27 5.31
C ASP A 261 4.19 -23.00 4.92
N GLU A 262 5.52 -23.00 5.02
CA GLU A 262 6.34 -21.85 4.63
C GLU A 262 6.14 -21.49 3.15
N GLU A 263 6.35 -22.45 2.26
CA GLU A 263 6.24 -22.25 0.81
C GLU A 263 4.80 -21.91 0.40
N ARG A 264 3.83 -22.60 1.01
CA ARG A 264 2.40 -22.36 0.84
C ARG A 264 2.04 -20.92 1.21
N PHE A 265 2.45 -20.42 2.37
CA PHE A 265 2.13 -19.04 2.77
C PHE A 265 2.88 -17.99 1.94
N LYS A 266 4.11 -18.26 1.49
CA LYS A 266 4.77 -17.38 0.52
C LYS A 266 3.96 -17.25 -0.77
N LEU A 267 3.49 -18.37 -1.33
CA LEU A 267 2.64 -18.38 -2.53
C LEU A 267 1.34 -17.61 -2.32
N ILE A 268 0.70 -17.81 -1.16
CA ILE A 268 -0.53 -17.10 -0.82
C ILE A 268 -0.28 -15.59 -0.68
N ILE A 269 0.82 -15.16 -0.04
CA ILE A 269 1.18 -13.74 0.03
C ILE A 269 1.47 -13.19 -1.38
N ALA A 270 2.11 -13.99 -2.24
CA ALA A 270 2.37 -13.59 -3.61
C ALA A 270 1.08 -13.37 -4.41
N ALA A 271 0.06 -14.20 -4.19
CA ALA A 271 -1.28 -14.02 -4.74
C ALA A 271 -2.00 -12.81 -4.14
N ASP A 272 -1.94 -12.62 -2.82
CA ASP A 272 -2.55 -11.48 -2.12
C ASP A 272 -1.99 -10.12 -2.59
N LEU A 273 -0.77 -10.10 -3.17
CA LEU A 273 -0.03 -8.88 -3.54
C LEU A 273 0.37 -8.78 -5.03
N HIS A 274 -0.01 -9.74 -5.88
CA HIS A 274 0.43 -9.78 -7.30
C HIS A 274 0.09 -8.50 -8.07
N ASP A 275 -1.03 -7.88 -7.70
CA ASP A 275 -1.58 -6.67 -8.28
C ASP A 275 -1.20 -5.37 -7.56
N LEU A 276 -0.22 -5.39 -6.65
CA LEU A 276 0.18 -4.20 -5.88
C LEU A 276 0.49 -2.99 -6.77
N GLY A 277 1.12 -3.20 -7.91
CA GLY A 277 1.43 -2.14 -8.86
C GLY A 277 0.23 -1.52 -9.57
N LYS A 278 -0.98 -2.12 -9.51
CA LYS A 278 -2.19 -1.51 -10.10
C LYS A 278 -2.55 -0.19 -9.43
N LEU A 279 -2.02 0.06 -8.23
CA LEU A 279 -2.10 1.34 -7.54
C LEU A 279 -1.48 2.50 -8.34
N ALA A 280 -0.51 2.20 -9.21
CA ALA A 280 0.12 3.17 -10.12
C ALA A 280 -0.62 3.35 -11.46
N VAL A 281 -1.63 2.52 -11.74
CA VAL A 281 -2.41 2.61 -12.98
C VAL A 281 -3.60 3.57 -12.76
N PRO A 282 -3.82 4.55 -13.65
CA PRO A 282 -5.00 5.42 -13.58
C PRO A 282 -6.31 4.64 -13.65
N ASN A 283 -7.31 5.03 -12.85
CA ASN A 283 -8.63 4.36 -12.83
C ASN A 283 -9.35 4.42 -14.18
N ASP A 284 -9.23 5.53 -14.93
CA ASP A 284 -9.86 5.68 -16.25
C ASP A 284 -9.35 4.64 -17.27
N ILE A 285 -8.13 4.14 -17.07
CA ILE A 285 -7.55 3.04 -17.85
C ILE A 285 -7.97 1.68 -17.25
N LEU A 286 -7.81 1.52 -15.93
CA LEU A 286 -8.03 0.24 -15.24
C LEU A 286 -9.48 -0.24 -15.32
N ASP A 287 -10.44 0.67 -15.20
CA ASP A 287 -11.88 0.38 -15.18
C ASP A 287 -12.57 0.70 -16.53
N SER A 288 -11.78 0.91 -17.60
CA SER A 288 -12.31 1.23 -18.93
C SER A 288 -13.28 0.17 -19.44
N THR A 289 -14.43 0.64 -19.96
CA THR A 289 -15.50 -0.22 -20.49
C THR A 289 -15.34 -0.51 -21.98
N SER A 290 -14.44 0.21 -22.64
CA SER A 290 -14.09 0.03 -24.05
C SER A 290 -12.81 -0.81 -24.21
N SER A 291 -12.55 -1.28 -25.42
CA SER A 291 -11.24 -1.86 -25.73
C SER A 291 -10.14 -0.82 -25.53
N LEU A 292 -9.11 -1.20 -24.81
CA LEU A 292 -7.95 -0.36 -24.54
C LEU A 292 -7.12 -0.16 -25.82
N SER A 293 -6.56 1.03 -25.98
CA SER A 293 -5.54 1.30 -26.98
C SER A 293 -4.22 0.57 -26.64
N GLU A 294 -3.28 0.52 -27.59
CA GLU A 294 -1.96 -0.04 -27.33
C GLU A 294 -1.20 0.76 -26.27
N GLU A 295 -1.37 2.07 -26.24
CA GLU A 295 -0.80 2.98 -25.25
C GLU A 295 -1.38 2.72 -23.86
N GLU A 296 -2.71 2.66 -23.74
CA GLU A 296 -3.40 2.36 -22.48
C GLU A 296 -3.00 0.98 -21.95
N PHE A 297 -2.96 -0.01 -22.84
CA PHE A 297 -2.51 -1.35 -22.47
C PHE A 297 -1.03 -1.40 -22.07
N SER A 298 -0.18 -0.54 -22.66
CA SER A 298 1.21 -0.41 -22.23
C SER A 298 1.31 0.08 -20.79
N VAL A 299 0.48 1.05 -20.39
CA VAL A 299 0.42 1.55 -19.00
C VAL A 299 -0.01 0.44 -18.05
N ILE A 300 -1.01 -0.37 -18.42
CA ILE A 300 -1.44 -1.51 -17.58
C ILE A 300 -0.27 -2.46 -17.32
N LYS A 301 0.55 -2.79 -18.32
CA LYS A 301 1.66 -3.75 -18.14
C LYS A 301 2.66 -3.35 -17.07
N GLU A 302 2.82 -2.05 -16.82
CA GLU A 302 3.77 -1.51 -15.84
C GLU A 302 3.48 -2.00 -14.41
N HIS A 303 2.22 -2.37 -14.09
CA HIS A 303 1.85 -2.81 -12.74
C HIS A 303 2.70 -3.99 -12.25
N THR A 304 3.00 -4.95 -13.13
CA THR A 304 3.83 -6.12 -12.78
C THR A 304 5.24 -5.70 -12.35
N TYR A 305 5.81 -4.68 -13.00
CA TYR A 305 7.11 -4.14 -12.65
C TYR A 305 7.05 -3.35 -11.34
N TYR A 306 6.03 -2.51 -11.14
CA TYR A 306 5.86 -1.77 -9.88
C TYR A 306 5.61 -2.70 -8.69
N THR A 307 4.85 -3.79 -8.87
CA THR A 307 4.70 -4.87 -7.87
C THR A 307 6.08 -5.40 -7.47
N ARG A 308 6.93 -5.73 -8.46
CA ARG A 308 8.29 -6.22 -8.19
C ARG A 308 9.11 -5.23 -7.38
N VAL A 309 9.19 -3.97 -7.83
CA VAL A 309 9.99 -2.91 -7.20
C VAL A 309 9.56 -2.65 -5.76
N ALA A 310 8.26 -2.75 -5.47
CA ALA A 310 7.74 -2.58 -4.12
C ALA A 310 8.14 -3.76 -3.22
N LEU A 311 7.94 -5.00 -3.67
CA LEU A 311 8.14 -6.20 -2.86
C LEU A 311 9.62 -6.57 -2.67
N GLU A 312 10.49 -6.29 -3.65
CA GLU A 312 11.95 -6.54 -3.55
C GLU A 312 12.64 -5.69 -2.46
N GLN A 313 11.95 -4.68 -1.91
CA GLN A 313 12.46 -3.89 -0.79
C GLN A 313 12.41 -4.64 0.55
N ILE A 314 11.71 -5.76 0.61
CA ILE A 314 11.48 -6.54 1.82
C ILE A 314 12.40 -7.76 1.81
N THR A 315 13.31 -7.84 2.78
CA THR A 315 14.18 -9.01 2.96
C THR A 315 13.34 -10.26 3.18
N GLY A 316 13.61 -11.32 2.41
CA GLY A 316 12.86 -12.58 2.50
C GLY A 316 11.63 -12.66 1.58
N PHE A 317 11.35 -11.63 0.78
CA PHE A 317 10.29 -11.60 -0.22
C PHE A 317 10.82 -11.88 -1.64
N GLU A 318 12.03 -12.38 -1.82
CA GLU A 318 12.63 -12.59 -3.13
C GLU A 318 11.75 -13.49 -4.03
N ASP A 319 11.31 -14.62 -3.47
CA ASP A 319 10.39 -15.56 -4.13
C ASP A 319 9.01 -14.93 -4.36
N ILE A 320 8.47 -14.25 -3.34
CA ILE A 320 7.15 -13.61 -3.37
C ILE A 320 7.11 -12.56 -4.48
N ALA A 321 8.09 -11.67 -4.51
CA ALA A 321 8.22 -10.62 -5.52
C ALA A 321 8.37 -11.21 -6.92
N GLU A 322 9.08 -12.32 -7.07
CA GLU A 322 9.21 -13.01 -8.34
C GLU A 322 7.87 -13.59 -8.82
N TRP A 323 7.17 -14.36 -7.99
CA TRP A 323 5.90 -14.99 -8.38
C TRP A 323 4.80 -13.94 -8.60
N SER A 324 4.74 -12.92 -7.74
CA SER A 324 3.83 -11.79 -7.87
C SER A 324 4.08 -10.99 -9.15
N ALA A 325 5.31 -10.82 -9.62
CA ALA A 325 5.60 -10.00 -10.80
C ALA A 325 5.53 -10.80 -12.13
N ASN A 326 5.75 -12.11 -12.09
CA ASN A 326 5.82 -12.95 -13.28
C ASN A 326 4.43 -13.47 -13.74
N HIS A 327 3.32 -13.15 -13.07
CA HIS A 327 2.01 -13.77 -13.34
C HIS A 327 1.46 -13.50 -14.76
N HIS A 328 1.99 -12.50 -15.48
CA HIS A 328 1.69 -12.22 -16.89
C HIS A 328 2.81 -12.60 -17.88
N GLU A 329 3.87 -13.26 -17.41
CA GLU A 329 4.87 -13.85 -18.28
C GLU A 329 4.29 -15.08 -19.02
N LYS A 330 4.82 -15.35 -20.23
CA LYS A 330 4.35 -16.45 -21.07
C LYS A 330 5.51 -17.37 -21.43
N LEU A 331 5.26 -18.67 -21.52
CA LEU A 331 6.31 -19.67 -21.80
C LEU A 331 7.06 -19.44 -23.12
N ASN A 332 6.41 -18.78 -24.08
CA ASN A 332 6.99 -18.40 -25.37
C ASN A 332 7.79 -17.08 -25.35
N GLY A 333 7.90 -16.39 -24.21
CA GLY A 333 8.62 -15.12 -24.06
C GLY A 333 7.87 -13.88 -24.57
N LEU A 334 6.60 -14.01 -24.97
CA LEU A 334 5.76 -12.88 -25.40
C LEU A 334 4.94 -12.26 -24.26
N GLY A 335 5.24 -12.65 -23.02
CA GLY A 335 4.64 -12.08 -21.82
C GLY A 335 5.36 -10.79 -21.37
N TYR A 336 5.00 -10.31 -20.19
CA TYR A 336 5.55 -9.09 -19.60
C TYR A 336 5.69 -9.26 -18.07
N PRO A 337 6.55 -8.46 -17.39
CA PRO A 337 7.25 -7.28 -17.90
C PRO A 337 8.62 -7.54 -18.54
N PHE A 338 9.19 -8.75 -18.43
CA PHE A 338 10.57 -9.04 -18.84
C PHE A 338 10.67 -9.91 -20.09
N GLY A 339 9.57 -10.53 -20.54
CA GLY A 339 9.58 -11.45 -21.67
C GLY A 339 10.30 -12.76 -21.33
N LYS A 340 10.16 -13.24 -20.09
CA LYS A 340 10.78 -14.48 -19.63
C LYS A 340 10.21 -15.67 -20.39
N SER A 341 11.10 -16.54 -20.88
CA SER A 341 10.70 -17.80 -21.52
C SER A 341 10.53 -18.94 -20.51
N HIS A 342 10.01 -20.08 -20.95
CA HIS A 342 9.90 -21.30 -20.13
C HIS A 342 11.20 -21.70 -19.41
N LYS A 343 12.38 -21.36 -19.93
CA LYS A 343 13.66 -21.70 -19.27
C LYS A 343 13.96 -20.84 -18.05
N GLN A 344 13.32 -19.68 -17.96
CA GLN A 344 13.54 -18.66 -16.94
C GLN A 344 12.42 -18.63 -15.90
N LEU A 345 11.22 -19.10 -16.25
CA LEU A 345 10.10 -19.19 -15.33
C LEU A 345 10.19 -20.48 -14.53
N ASP A 346 10.30 -20.35 -13.22
CA ASP A 346 10.17 -21.47 -12.28
C ASP A 346 8.73 -22.00 -12.24
N PHE A 347 8.52 -23.11 -11.53
CA PHE A 347 7.21 -23.73 -11.46
C PHE A 347 6.17 -22.83 -10.80
N ASN A 348 6.52 -22.14 -9.71
CA ASN A 348 5.60 -21.30 -8.94
C ASN A 348 5.16 -20.04 -9.72
N SER A 349 6.04 -19.43 -10.52
CA SER A 349 5.65 -18.33 -11.43
C SER A 349 4.63 -18.80 -12.48
N ARG A 350 4.84 -20.00 -13.04
CA ARG A 350 3.89 -20.59 -14.00
C ARG A 350 2.58 -20.95 -13.34
N LEU A 351 2.62 -21.49 -12.12
CA LEU A 351 1.45 -21.82 -11.33
C LEU A 351 0.60 -20.58 -11.07
N MET A 352 1.25 -19.48 -10.65
CA MET A 352 0.59 -18.20 -10.41
C MET A 352 -0.09 -17.68 -11.68
N GLY A 353 0.62 -17.65 -12.81
CA GLY A 353 0.03 -17.19 -14.07
C GLY A 353 -1.13 -18.06 -14.58
N CYS A 354 -1.03 -19.39 -14.45
CA CYS A 354 -2.13 -20.29 -14.80
C CYS A 354 -3.36 -20.06 -13.91
N LEU A 355 -3.16 -19.87 -12.60
CA LEU A 355 -4.24 -19.67 -11.64
C LEU A 355 -4.88 -18.28 -11.77
N ASP A 356 -4.09 -17.24 -12.03
CA ASP A 356 -4.59 -15.90 -12.32
C ASP A 356 -5.52 -15.91 -13.55
N ILE A 357 -5.08 -16.53 -14.65
CA ILE A 357 -5.90 -16.68 -15.85
C ILE A 357 -7.18 -17.48 -15.55
N TYR A 358 -7.06 -18.61 -14.85
CA TYR A 358 -8.22 -19.43 -14.50
C TYR A 358 -9.21 -18.64 -13.64
N GLN A 359 -8.73 -17.97 -12.58
CA GLN A 359 -9.52 -17.10 -11.73
C GLN A 359 -10.22 -16.03 -12.56
N ALA A 360 -9.48 -15.31 -13.39
CA ALA A 360 -10.00 -14.26 -14.25
C ALA A 360 -11.06 -14.78 -15.24
N LEU A 361 -11.05 -16.06 -15.63
CA LEU A 361 -12.07 -16.69 -16.49
C LEU A 361 -13.32 -17.13 -15.69
N THR A 362 -13.11 -17.64 -14.48
CA THR A 362 -14.15 -18.19 -13.60
C THR A 362 -14.74 -17.20 -12.60
N GLU A 363 -14.43 -15.92 -12.73
CA GLU A 363 -15.05 -14.85 -11.90
C GLU A 363 -16.10 -14.06 -12.67
N GLU A 364 -17.00 -13.42 -11.91
CA GLU A 364 -18.10 -12.62 -12.45
C GLU A 364 -17.57 -11.22 -12.77
N ARG A 365 -17.75 -10.76 -14.02
CA ARG A 365 -17.38 -9.40 -14.44
C ARG A 365 -18.60 -8.71 -15.07
N PRO A 366 -18.81 -7.39 -14.91
CA PRO A 366 -19.99 -6.69 -15.42
C PRO A 366 -20.21 -6.83 -16.94
N TYR A 367 -19.12 -6.97 -17.69
CA TYR A 367 -19.14 -7.08 -19.16
C TYR A 367 -19.05 -8.53 -19.67
N ARG A 368 -18.92 -9.52 -18.78
CA ARG A 368 -18.77 -10.93 -19.17
C ARG A 368 -19.39 -11.87 -18.15
N GLN A 369 -20.33 -12.70 -18.59
CA GLN A 369 -20.81 -13.81 -17.76
C GLN A 369 -19.65 -14.73 -17.36
N LEU A 370 -19.70 -15.18 -16.11
CA LEU A 370 -18.75 -16.11 -15.51
C LEU A 370 -18.73 -17.41 -16.33
N LEU A 371 -17.54 -17.88 -16.74
CA LEU A 371 -17.42 -19.12 -17.50
C LEU A 371 -17.48 -20.32 -16.57
N GLY A 372 -18.23 -21.35 -16.97
CA GLY A 372 -18.18 -22.62 -16.26
C GLY A 372 -16.78 -23.24 -16.33
N HIS A 373 -16.45 -24.10 -15.36
CA HIS A 373 -15.15 -24.78 -15.29
C HIS A 373 -14.72 -25.36 -16.65
N LYS A 374 -15.62 -26.06 -17.34
CA LYS A 374 -15.36 -26.65 -18.66
C LYS A 374 -14.94 -25.62 -19.72
N GLU A 375 -15.66 -24.49 -19.80
CA GLU A 375 -15.38 -23.43 -20.77
C GLU A 375 -14.05 -22.72 -20.45
N ALA A 376 -13.77 -22.48 -19.17
CA ALA A 376 -12.48 -21.96 -18.73
C ALA A 376 -11.35 -22.93 -19.13
N MET A 377 -11.51 -24.23 -18.88
CA MET A 377 -10.52 -25.25 -19.25
C MET A 377 -10.32 -25.36 -20.77
N ASP A 378 -11.36 -25.18 -21.58
CA ASP A 378 -11.23 -25.14 -23.05
C ASP A 378 -10.31 -23.99 -23.49
N ILE A 379 -10.42 -22.82 -22.86
CA ILE A 379 -9.54 -21.66 -23.11
C ILE A 379 -8.11 -21.94 -22.63
N LEU A 380 -7.92 -22.45 -21.41
CA LEU A 380 -6.59 -22.81 -20.90
C LEU A 380 -5.90 -23.83 -21.81
N ASN A 381 -6.64 -24.82 -22.30
CA ASN A 381 -6.12 -25.83 -23.23
C ASN A 381 -5.68 -25.23 -24.57
N ASP A 382 -6.39 -24.22 -25.09
CA ASP A 382 -5.95 -23.49 -26.28
C ASP A 382 -4.68 -22.67 -26.01
N MET A 383 -4.60 -21.99 -24.88
CA MET A 383 -3.41 -21.26 -24.47
C MET A 383 -2.19 -22.19 -24.30
N CYS A 384 -2.39 -23.41 -23.80
CA CYS A 384 -1.36 -24.45 -23.73
C CYS A 384 -0.86 -24.85 -25.11
N LYS A 385 -1.75 -25.09 -26.08
CA LYS A 385 -1.39 -25.46 -27.46
C LYS A 385 -0.56 -24.37 -28.15
N ASN A 386 -0.86 -23.11 -27.84
CA ASN A 386 -0.11 -21.94 -28.33
C ASN A 386 1.21 -21.69 -27.56
N GLY A 387 1.53 -22.50 -26.56
CA GLY A 387 2.75 -22.38 -25.77
C GLY A 387 2.78 -21.13 -24.88
N PHE A 388 1.61 -20.65 -24.44
CA PHE A 388 1.52 -19.48 -23.56
C PHE A 388 1.68 -19.87 -22.08
N ILE A 389 1.07 -20.97 -21.66
CA ILE A 389 0.99 -21.42 -20.26
C ILE A 389 1.29 -22.91 -20.11
N ASP A 390 1.54 -23.36 -18.88
CA ASP A 390 2.05 -24.71 -18.60
C ASP A 390 0.95 -25.78 -18.62
N SER A 391 1.03 -26.67 -19.61
CA SER A 391 0.02 -27.72 -19.82
C SER A 391 -0.09 -28.75 -18.70
N ASN A 392 0.94 -28.95 -17.87
CA ASN A 392 0.82 -29.87 -16.74
C ASN A 392 0.02 -29.22 -15.62
N ILE A 393 0.35 -27.96 -15.29
CA ILE A 393 -0.42 -27.18 -14.32
C ILE A 393 -1.88 -27.06 -14.72
N CYS A 394 -2.19 -26.82 -16.01
CA CYS A 394 -3.58 -26.75 -16.45
C CYS A 394 -4.34 -28.08 -16.27
N LYS A 395 -3.68 -29.23 -16.47
CA LYS A 395 -4.30 -30.54 -16.18
C LYS A 395 -4.56 -30.71 -14.69
N ASP A 396 -3.63 -30.26 -13.86
CA ASP A 396 -3.77 -30.35 -12.41
C ASP A 396 -4.91 -29.42 -11.91
N ILE A 397 -5.07 -28.24 -12.51
CA ILE A 397 -6.24 -27.35 -12.30
C ILE A 397 -7.55 -28.09 -12.66
N ASP A 398 -7.61 -28.77 -13.82
CA ASP A 398 -8.78 -29.56 -14.24
C ASP A 398 -9.12 -30.64 -13.18
N ILE A 399 -8.13 -31.39 -12.73
CA ILE A 399 -8.29 -32.44 -11.72
C ILE A 399 -8.81 -31.85 -10.39
N VAL A 400 -8.21 -30.76 -9.91
CA VAL A 400 -8.50 -30.20 -8.59
C VAL A 400 -9.85 -29.47 -8.54
N PHE A 401 -10.25 -28.81 -9.62
CA PHE A 401 -11.42 -27.94 -9.64
C PHE A 401 -12.62 -28.48 -10.43
N SER A 402 -12.52 -29.62 -11.11
CA SER A 402 -13.64 -30.23 -11.86
C SER A 402 -14.83 -30.68 -11.01
N SER A 403 -14.65 -30.88 -9.70
CA SER A 403 -15.66 -31.39 -8.78
C SER A 403 -16.09 -30.40 -7.69
N ARG A 404 -15.70 -29.13 -7.80
CA ARG A 404 -16.07 -28.03 -6.88
C ARG A 404 -16.93 -27.03 -7.63
#